data_AF-A0A6A0AKF1-F1
#
_entry.id   AF-A0A6A0AKF1-F1
#
_cell.length_a   1.000
_cell.length_b   1.000
_cell.length_c   1.000
_cell.angle_alpha   90.00
_cell.angle_beta   90.00
_cell.angle_gamma   90.00
#
_symmetry.space_group_name_H-M   'P 1'
#
loop_
_entity.id
_entity.type
_entity.pdbx_description
1 polymer ?
#
loop_
_entity_poly.entity_id
_entity_poly.type
_entity_poly.pdbx_seq_one_letter_code
_entity_poly.pdbx_strand_id
1 'polypeptide(L)'
;MASPLEMSPASRPLHPFTSYNKPPAMPEPLTLIGNWQEERALKETTGVSRYEGWVEPGQPADSSASIYATRQDRQAPTATMPRLLLHSNQEVRTAKGCSEETAQPQIAKQQHALVLVQAVENWKSMQHASYTDPKKTLHLNDYSSASKLGPRERMELARLQAEAADLPPEVEATLTGRDVEPTLETTYQAGFQAHDLTGLTLGAKVMKDRDGRPAVRDPTFLAETQLVPKHLADRVFG
;
A
#
# COMPACT_ATOMS: atom_id res chain seq x y z
N MET A 1 -72.28 -20.67 -12.53
CA MET A 1 -71.70 -21.82 -13.24
C MET A 1 -70.36 -22.16 -12.57
N ALA A 2 -70.25 -23.41 -12.10
CA ALA A 2 -69.11 -24.17 -11.56
C ALA A 2 -68.02 -23.45 -10.73
N SER A 3 -68.04 -23.69 -9.41
CA SER A 3 -66.91 -23.50 -8.49
C SER A 3 -65.79 -24.52 -8.77
N PRO A 4 -64.50 -24.15 -8.67
CA PRO A 4 -63.42 -25.13 -8.76
C PRO A 4 -63.35 -25.93 -7.45
N LEU A 5 -63.40 -27.25 -7.56
CA LEU A 5 -63.17 -28.18 -6.46
C LEU A 5 -61.73 -28.00 -5.95
N GLU A 6 -61.57 -27.46 -4.74
CA GLU A 6 -60.34 -27.57 -3.98
C GLU A 6 -60.06 -29.06 -3.71
N MET A 7 -59.07 -29.61 -4.40
CA MET A 7 -58.51 -30.91 -4.06
C MET A 7 -57.72 -30.79 -2.76
N SER A 8 -58.25 -31.40 -1.70
CA SER A 8 -57.57 -31.57 -0.41
C SER A 8 -56.17 -32.19 -0.58
N PRO A 9 -55.11 -31.67 0.06
CA PRO A 9 -53.73 -32.16 -0.09
C PRO A 9 -53.46 -33.53 0.59
N ALA A 10 -54.48 -34.19 1.12
CA ALA A 10 -54.36 -35.34 2.03
C ALA A 10 -54.31 -36.74 1.36
N SER A 11 -53.84 -36.86 0.11
CA SER A 11 -53.70 -38.17 -0.54
C SER A 11 -52.41 -38.37 -1.35
N ARG A 12 -51.36 -37.60 -1.07
CA ARG A 12 -50.04 -37.92 -1.64
C ARG A 12 -49.53 -39.21 -1.01
N PRO A 13 -49.23 -40.27 -1.79
CA PRO A 13 -48.64 -41.48 -1.22
C PRO A 13 -47.30 -41.12 -0.57
N LEU A 14 -47.11 -41.54 0.69
CA LEU A 14 -45.86 -41.32 1.44
C LEU A 14 -44.63 -41.96 0.76
N HIS A 15 -44.86 -42.91 -0.14
CA HIS A 15 -43.83 -43.63 -0.86
C HIS A 15 -43.82 -43.23 -2.33
N PRO A 16 -42.63 -42.97 -2.91
CA PRO A 16 -42.50 -42.62 -4.31
C PRO A 16 -42.97 -43.80 -5.17
N PHE A 17 -44.01 -43.56 -5.97
CA PHE A 17 -44.53 -44.56 -6.90
C PHE A 17 -43.55 -44.72 -8.08
N THR A 18 -42.95 -45.90 -8.17
CA THR A 18 -41.72 -46.19 -8.94
C THR A 18 -41.86 -47.50 -9.74
N SER A 19 -43.09 -47.85 -10.09
CA SER A 19 -43.39 -49.09 -10.80
C SER A 19 -43.14 -49.00 -12.31
N TYR A 20 -43.14 -47.78 -12.86
CA TYR A 20 -42.90 -47.47 -14.27
C TYR A 20 -41.43 -47.06 -14.52
N ASN A 21 -41.00 -46.98 -15.78
CA ASN A 21 -39.62 -46.61 -16.19
C ASN A 21 -38.50 -47.59 -15.75
N LYS A 22 -38.79 -48.89 -15.63
CA LYS A 22 -37.78 -49.94 -15.34
C LYS A 22 -37.06 -50.43 -16.63
N PRO A 23 -35.73 -50.63 -16.62
CA PRO A 23 -34.99 -51.26 -17.71
C PRO A 23 -35.35 -52.76 -17.82
N PRO A 24 -35.20 -53.40 -18.99
CA PRO A 24 -34.54 -52.93 -20.21
C PRO A 24 -35.44 -52.14 -21.17
N ALA A 25 -36.64 -51.74 -20.74
CA ALA A 25 -37.70 -51.37 -21.67
C ALA A 25 -37.41 -50.13 -22.53
N MET A 26 -36.65 -49.13 -22.07
CA MET A 26 -36.39 -47.92 -22.87
C MET A 26 -35.18 -47.10 -22.35
N PRO A 27 -34.41 -46.44 -23.25
CA PRO A 27 -33.34 -45.50 -22.88
C PRO A 27 -33.85 -44.16 -22.34
N GLU A 28 -35.13 -43.80 -22.51
CA GLU A 28 -35.72 -42.56 -22.00
C GLU A 28 -36.98 -42.82 -21.16
N PRO A 29 -37.25 -42.04 -20.09
CA PRO A 29 -38.51 -42.13 -19.35
C PRO A 29 -39.64 -41.52 -20.20
N LEU A 30 -40.27 -42.32 -21.07
CA LEU A 30 -41.42 -41.86 -21.86
C LEU A 30 -42.68 -41.65 -21.02
N THR A 31 -42.80 -42.37 -19.89
CA THR A 31 -44.00 -42.27 -19.06
C THR A 31 -43.86 -41.15 -18.04
N LEU A 32 -44.76 -40.16 -18.13
CA LEU A 32 -44.85 -39.02 -17.21
C LEU A 32 -45.53 -39.40 -15.88
N ILE A 33 -45.29 -40.61 -15.40
CA ILE A 33 -45.91 -41.19 -14.20
C ILE A 33 -44.87 -41.24 -13.09
N GLY A 34 -45.24 -40.81 -11.88
CA GLY A 34 -44.32 -40.76 -10.73
C GLY A 34 -43.35 -39.58 -10.81
N ASN A 35 -42.14 -39.73 -10.27
CA ASN A 35 -41.17 -38.66 -10.10
C ASN A 35 -40.29 -38.41 -11.35
N TRP A 36 -40.90 -38.50 -12.54
CA TRP A 36 -40.20 -38.50 -13.82
C TRP A 36 -39.41 -37.20 -14.10
N GLN A 37 -39.86 -36.06 -13.56
CA GLN A 37 -39.18 -34.76 -13.73
C GLN A 37 -37.81 -34.75 -13.05
N GLU A 38 -37.75 -35.19 -11.79
CA GLU A 38 -36.49 -35.31 -11.05
C GLU A 38 -35.58 -36.37 -11.68
N GLU A 39 -36.14 -37.48 -12.15
CA GLU A 39 -35.36 -38.55 -12.79
C GLU A 39 -34.77 -38.12 -14.14
N ARG A 40 -35.51 -37.30 -14.91
CA ARG A 40 -35.00 -36.70 -16.15
C ARG A 40 -33.89 -35.70 -15.87
N ALA A 41 -34.07 -34.80 -14.90
CA ALA A 41 -33.04 -33.85 -14.50
C ALA A 41 -31.78 -34.55 -13.95
N LEU A 42 -31.96 -35.63 -13.18
CA LEU A 42 -30.87 -36.47 -12.68
C LEU A 42 -30.11 -37.17 -13.81
N LYS A 43 -30.84 -37.67 -14.83
CA LYS A 43 -30.24 -38.30 -16.00
C LYS A 43 -29.51 -37.29 -16.89
N GLU A 44 -30.06 -36.10 -17.08
CA GLU A 44 -29.41 -35.02 -17.84
C GLU A 44 -28.11 -34.56 -17.15
N THR A 45 -28.09 -34.50 -15.81
CA THR A 45 -26.92 -34.05 -15.04
C THR A 45 -25.87 -35.12 -14.78
N THR A 46 -26.28 -36.37 -14.51
CA THR A 46 -25.37 -37.45 -14.10
C THR A 46 -25.23 -38.58 -15.13
N GLY A 47 -26.05 -38.58 -16.17
CA GLY A 47 -26.10 -39.64 -17.18
C GLY A 47 -26.74 -40.95 -16.69
N VAL A 48 -27.17 -41.04 -15.42
CA VAL A 48 -27.60 -42.29 -14.78
C VAL A 48 -28.97 -42.13 -14.13
N SER A 49 -29.87 -43.08 -14.42
CA SER A 49 -31.20 -43.18 -13.81
C SER A 49 -31.22 -44.05 -12.54
N ARG A 50 -32.36 -44.11 -11.82
CA ARG A 50 -32.53 -44.93 -10.61
C ARG A 50 -32.24 -46.42 -10.81
N TYR A 51 -32.53 -46.94 -12.00
CA TYR A 51 -32.59 -48.37 -12.26
C TYR A 51 -31.43 -48.90 -13.12
N GLU A 52 -30.61 -48.03 -13.68
CA GLU A 52 -29.35 -48.46 -14.30
C GLU A 52 -28.41 -48.94 -13.19
N GLY A 53 -27.93 -50.17 -13.31
CA GLY A 53 -26.85 -50.66 -12.45
C GLY A 53 -25.67 -49.71 -12.61
N TRP A 54 -25.21 -49.15 -11.49
CA TRP A 54 -24.15 -48.14 -11.49
C TRP A 54 -22.84 -48.75 -11.94
N VAL A 55 -22.52 -48.57 -13.22
CA VAL A 55 -21.24 -48.97 -13.82
C VAL A 55 -20.58 -47.69 -14.33
N GLU A 56 -19.32 -47.49 -13.97
CA GLU A 56 -18.55 -46.40 -14.56
C GLU A 56 -18.49 -46.58 -16.09
N PRO A 57 -18.64 -45.50 -16.88
CA PRO A 57 -18.50 -45.60 -18.33
C PRO A 57 -17.05 -46.01 -18.66
N GLY A 58 -16.87 -47.28 -19.03
CA GLY A 58 -15.57 -47.85 -19.39
C GLY A 58 -15.25 -49.23 -18.79
N GLN A 59 -16.02 -49.73 -17.81
CA GLN A 59 -15.86 -51.12 -17.37
C GLN A 59 -16.68 -52.07 -18.26
N PRO A 60 -16.06 -53.11 -18.86
CA PRO A 60 -16.82 -54.17 -19.50
C PRO A 60 -17.71 -54.83 -18.44
N ALA A 61 -18.97 -55.08 -18.79
CA ALA A 61 -19.81 -55.93 -17.96
C ALA A 61 -19.18 -57.33 -17.96
N ASP A 62 -18.44 -57.65 -16.90
CA ASP A 62 -17.90 -59.00 -16.67
C ASP A 62 -19.07 -59.95 -16.41
N SER A 63 -19.70 -60.41 -17.48
CA SER A 63 -20.55 -61.60 -17.48
C SER A 63 -19.66 -62.85 -17.45
N SER A 64 -18.89 -63.00 -16.38
CA SER A 64 -18.16 -64.25 -16.14
C SER A 64 -18.99 -65.18 -15.25
N ALA A 65 -19.31 -66.34 -15.82
CA ALA A 65 -20.01 -67.44 -15.19
C ALA A 65 -19.31 -67.87 -13.88
N SER A 66 -19.87 -67.46 -12.74
CA SER A 66 -19.55 -68.01 -11.42
C SER A 66 -20.79 -68.72 -10.89
N ILE A 67 -20.64 -69.99 -10.53
CA ILE A 67 -21.70 -70.83 -9.92
C ILE A 67 -21.87 -70.50 -8.42
N TYR A 68 -20.93 -69.75 -7.83
CA TYR A 68 -21.04 -69.29 -6.45
C TYR A 68 -21.63 -67.88 -6.41
N ALA A 69 -22.60 -67.66 -5.52
CA ALA A 69 -23.20 -66.36 -5.25
C ALA A 69 -22.15 -65.41 -4.66
N THR A 70 -21.44 -64.69 -5.52
CA THR A 70 -20.56 -63.60 -5.12
C THR A 70 -21.42 -62.49 -4.56
N ARG A 71 -21.13 -62.05 -3.33
CA ARG A 71 -21.86 -60.97 -2.65
C ARG A 71 -21.78 -59.69 -3.49
N GLN A 72 -22.88 -59.30 -4.13
CA GLN A 72 -22.99 -58.13 -5.01
C GLN A 72 -23.04 -56.78 -4.26
N ASP A 73 -22.68 -56.75 -2.97
CA ASP A 73 -22.75 -55.56 -2.11
C ASP A 73 -21.55 -54.60 -2.27
N ARG A 74 -20.77 -54.69 -3.34
CA ARG A 74 -19.77 -53.65 -3.65
C ARG A 74 -20.38 -52.65 -4.62
N GLN A 75 -21.18 -51.73 -4.09
CA GLN A 75 -21.44 -50.48 -4.80
C GLN A 75 -20.07 -49.80 -5.06
N ALA A 76 -19.76 -49.53 -6.32
CA ALA A 76 -18.52 -48.89 -6.74
C ALA A 76 -18.41 -47.48 -6.12
N PRO A 77 -17.19 -46.95 -5.88
CA PRO A 77 -17.00 -45.60 -5.37
C PRO A 77 -17.69 -44.61 -6.33
N THR A 78 -18.73 -43.93 -5.86
CA THR A 78 -19.64 -43.18 -6.72
C THR A 78 -19.49 -41.67 -6.52
N ALA A 79 -19.58 -40.90 -7.60
CA ALA A 79 -19.68 -39.44 -7.53
C ALA A 79 -21.07 -39.02 -7.02
N THR A 80 -21.23 -38.94 -5.70
CA THR A 80 -22.49 -38.57 -5.02
C THR A 80 -22.72 -37.06 -4.96
N MET A 81 -21.66 -36.26 -5.08
CA MET A 81 -21.67 -34.79 -4.99
C MET A 81 -22.72 -34.11 -5.90
N PRO A 82 -22.82 -34.42 -7.21
CA PRO A 82 -23.80 -33.76 -8.10
C PRO A 82 -25.26 -34.09 -7.76
N ARG A 83 -25.51 -35.11 -6.94
CA ARG A 83 -26.88 -35.54 -6.56
C ARG A 83 -27.37 -34.94 -5.25
N LEU A 84 -26.44 -34.59 -4.36
CA LEU A 84 -26.76 -34.22 -2.98
C LEU A 84 -26.70 -32.71 -2.73
N LEU A 85 -25.70 -32.02 -3.29
CA LEU A 85 -25.34 -30.66 -2.84
C LEU A 85 -25.17 -29.65 -3.98
N LEU A 86 -25.14 -30.09 -5.23
CA LEU A 86 -24.79 -29.21 -6.35
C LEU A 86 -25.97 -28.32 -6.75
N HIS A 87 -25.81 -27.01 -6.55
CA HIS A 87 -26.72 -25.97 -7.01
C HIS A 87 -26.08 -25.23 -8.20
N SER A 88 -26.30 -25.74 -9.42
CA SER A 88 -25.66 -25.26 -10.65
C SER A 88 -25.85 -23.76 -10.94
N ASN A 89 -26.90 -23.13 -10.40
CA ASN A 89 -27.23 -21.71 -10.58
C ASN A 89 -26.70 -20.79 -9.46
N GLN A 90 -26.18 -21.34 -8.36
CA GLN A 90 -25.63 -20.57 -7.22
C GLN A 90 -24.11 -20.61 -7.15
N GLU A 91 -23.46 -21.36 -8.05
CA GLU A 91 -22.02 -21.33 -8.21
C GLU A 91 -21.61 -19.92 -8.67
N VAL A 92 -20.77 -19.28 -7.85
CA VAL A 92 -20.26 -17.93 -8.12
C VAL A 92 -19.34 -18.01 -9.33
N ARG A 93 -19.91 -17.80 -10.53
CA ARG A 93 -19.19 -17.64 -11.78
C ARG A 93 -18.79 -16.18 -11.92
N THR A 94 -17.51 -15.88 -11.77
CA THR A 94 -16.96 -14.61 -12.22
C THR A 94 -16.76 -14.70 -13.74
N ALA A 95 -17.51 -13.90 -14.48
CA ALA A 95 -17.48 -13.92 -15.94
C ALA A 95 -16.10 -13.46 -16.46
N LYS A 96 -15.28 -14.43 -16.87
CA LYS A 96 -14.24 -14.24 -17.87
C LYS A 96 -14.35 -15.37 -18.87
N GLY A 97 -14.81 -15.05 -20.08
CA GLY A 97 -14.79 -15.96 -21.23
C GLY A 97 -16.17 -16.23 -21.81
N CYS A 98 -16.46 -15.52 -22.89
CA CYS A 98 -17.57 -15.72 -23.80
C CYS A 98 -17.18 -16.80 -24.82
N SER A 99 -18.01 -17.83 -25.02
CA SER A 99 -18.28 -18.45 -26.33
C SER A 99 -19.40 -19.48 -26.21
N GLU A 100 -20.48 -19.24 -26.96
CA GLU A 100 -21.49 -20.25 -27.27
C GLU A 100 -20.84 -21.36 -28.08
N GLU A 101 -20.87 -22.60 -27.60
CA GLU A 101 -20.50 -23.75 -28.42
C GLU A 101 -21.39 -24.95 -28.12
N THR A 102 -21.86 -25.55 -29.20
CA THR A 102 -22.97 -26.49 -29.31
C THR A 102 -22.63 -27.85 -28.66
N ALA A 103 -23.64 -28.48 -28.06
CA ALA A 103 -23.54 -29.66 -27.21
C ALA A 103 -22.86 -30.90 -27.84
N GLN A 104 -21.96 -31.52 -27.06
CA GLN A 104 -21.57 -32.94 -27.16
C GLN A 104 -21.47 -33.56 -25.74
N PRO A 105 -21.88 -34.81 -25.53
CA PRO A 105 -22.00 -35.42 -24.19
C PRO A 105 -20.67 -35.77 -23.50
N GLN A 106 -19.52 -35.63 -24.17
CA GLN A 106 -18.21 -35.76 -23.52
C GLN A 106 -17.77 -34.49 -22.75
N ILE A 107 -18.47 -33.38 -22.94
CA ILE A 107 -18.13 -32.08 -22.37
C ILE A 107 -18.56 -31.97 -20.89
N ALA A 108 -19.56 -32.74 -20.44
CA ALA A 108 -20.08 -32.65 -19.07
C ALA A 108 -19.01 -32.93 -17.99
N LYS A 109 -18.16 -33.95 -18.18
CA LYS A 109 -17.07 -34.25 -17.23
C LYS A 109 -16.02 -33.13 -17.16
N GLN A 110 -15.74 -32.47 -18.28
CA GLN A 110 -14.81 -31.34 -18.32
C GLN A 110 -15.42 -30.07 -17.70
N GLN A 111 -16.73 -29.85 -17.89
CA GLN A 111 -17.46 -28.74 -17.28
C GLN A 111 -17.47 -28.83 -15.74
N HIS A 112 -17.65 -30.03 -15.16
CA HIS A 112 -17.61 -30.19 -13.70
C HIS A 112 -16.23 -29.89 -13.09
N ALA A 113 -15.15 -30.30 -13.75
CA ALA A 113 -13.79 -30.00 -13.29
C ALA A 113 -13.49 -28.50 -13.36
N LEU A 114 -13.95 -27.82 -14.42
CA LEU A 114 -13.78 -26.37 -14.60
C LEU A 114 -14.56 -25.55 -13.56
N VAL A 115 -15.75 -26.02 -13.21
CA VAL A 115 -16.63 -25.38 -12.21
C VAL A 115 -16.01 -25.39 -10.80
N LEU A 116 -15.43 -26.51 -10.36
CA LEU A 116 -14.82 -26.60 -9.03
C LEU A 116 -13.55 -25.74 -8.91
N VAL A 117 -12.78 -25.61 -9.98
CA VAL A 117 -11.57 -24.76 -10.00
C VAL A 117 -11.94 -23.28 -9.86
N GLN A 118 -13.00 -22.82 -10.54
CA GLN A 118 -13.44 -21.42 -10.49
C GLN A 118 -14.07 -21.02 -9.14
N ALA A 119 -14.74 -21.96 -8.46
CA ALA A 119 -15.30 -21.70 -7.12
C ALA A 119 -14.19 -21.40 -6.09
N VAL A 120 -13.04 -22.08 -6.19
CA VAL A 120 -11.89 -21.85 -5.31
C VAL A 120 -11.26 -20.48 -5.56
N GLU A 121 -11.23 -19.98 -6.79
CA GLU A 121 -10.69 -18.65 -7.12
C GLU A 121 -11.51 -17.51 -6.49
N ASN A 122 -12.82 -17.73 -6.28
CA ASN A 122 -13.72 -16.75 -5.70
C ASN A 122 -13.82 -16.85 -4.17
N TRP A 123 -13.11 -17.81 -3.54
CA TRP A 123 -13.04 -17.90 -2.09
C TRP A 123 -12.15 -16.80 -1.52
N LYS A 124 -12.80 -15.80 -0.91
CA LYS A 124 -12.14 -14.74 -0.16
C LYS A 124 -12.82 -14.62 1.20
N SER A 125 -12.03 -14.40 2.24
CA SER A 125 -12.58 -14.05 3.55
C SER A 125 -13.32 -12.71 3.45
N MET A 126 -14.30 -12.50 4.33
CA MET A 126 -15.02 -11.22 4.41
C MET A 126 -14.04 -10.04 4.58
N GLN A 127 -12.97 -10.22 5.35
CA GLN A 127 -11.93 -9.21 5.54
C GLN A 127 -11.15 -8.93 4.26
N HIS A 128 -10.78 -9.95 3.49
CA HIS A 128 -10.10 -9.77 2.20
C HIS A 128 -11.01 -9.16 1.12
N ALA A 129 -12.34 -9.31 1.28
CA ALA A 129 -13.31 -8.66 0.40
C ALA A 129 -13.56 -7.19 0.78
N SER A 130 -13.60 -6.87 2.08
CA SER A 130 -13.91 -5.52 2.58
C SER A 130 -12.69 -4.60 2.66
N TYR A 131 -11.52 -5.13 3.00
CA TYR A 131 -10.28 -4.37 3.17
C TYR A 131 -9.30 -4.73 2.07
N THR A 132 -9.48 -4.08 0.93
CA THR A 132 -8.58 -4.23 -0.20
C THR A 132 -7.52 -3.13 -0.20
N ASP A 133 -6.46 -3.33 -0.98
CA ASP A 133 -5.43 -2.33 -1.16
C ASP A 133 -6.07 -1.03 -1.66
N PRO A 134 -5.91 0.12 -0.97
CA PRO A 134 -6.57 1.37 -1.32
C PRO A 134 -6.23 1.88 -2.73
N LYS A 135 -5.17 1.35 -3.36
CA LYS A 135 -4.82 1.66 -4.76
C LYS A 135 -5.64 0.87 -5.79
N LYS A 136 -6.32 -0.19 -5.38
CA LYS A 136 -7.14 -1.04 -6.27
C LYS A 136 -8.58 -0.55 -6.25
N THR A 137 -9.07 -0.11 -7.40
CA THR A 137 -10.48 0.29 -7.57
C THR A 137 -11.33 -0.95 -7.82
N LEU A 138 -12.04 -1.42 -6.79
CA LEU A 138 -13.06 -2.46 -6.94
C LEU A 138 -14.47 -1.89 -7.08
N HIS A 139 -14.69 -0.67 -6.59
CA HIS A 139 -15.99 -0.02 -6.67
C HIS A 139 -16.08 0.88 -7.90
N LEU A 140 -17.25 0.89 -8.52
CA LEU A 140 -17.50 1.69 -9.73
C LEU A 140 -17.49 3.20 -9.43
N ASN A 141 -17.88 3.59 -8.21
CA ASN A 141 -18.10 4.98 -7.81
C ASN A 141 -17.14 5.41 -6.69
N ASP A 142 -15.84 5.23 -6.90
CA ASP A 142 -14.83 5.73 -5.98
C ASP A 142 -14.46 7.20 -6.27
N TYR A 143 -14.12 7.95 -5.22
CA TYR A 143 -13.59 9.30 -5.37
C TYR A 143 -12.21 9.24 -6.06
N SER A 144 -12.16 9.64 -7.32
CA SER A 144 -10.88 9.73 -8.03
C SER A 144 -10.01 10.83 -7.43
N SER A 145 -8.73 10.54 -7.19
CA SER A 145 -7.74 11.56 -6.81
C SER A 145 -7.38 12.43 -8.02
N ALA A 146 -8.29 13.30 -8.43
CA ALA A 146 -8.06 14.25 -9.49
C ALA A 146 -7.30 15.45 -8.92
N SER A 147 -6.00 15.55 -9.24
CA SER A 147 -5.23 16.77 -8.95
C SER A 147 -5.82 17.92 -9.76
N LYS A 148 -6.16 19.03 -9.07
CA LYS A 148 -6.68 20.24 -9.69
C LYS A 148 -5.61 21.02 -10.48
N LEU A 149 -4.33 20.70 -10.27
CA LEU A 149 -3.22 21.40 -10.89
C LEU A 149 -2.97 20.90 -12.31
N GLY A 150 -2.96 21.82 -13.26
CA GLY A 150 -2.57 21.54 -14.65
C GLY A 150 -1.07 21.24 -14.79
N PRO A 151 -0.62 20.62 -15.90
CA PRO A 151 0.80 20.31 -16.10
C PRO A 151 1.72 21.53 -16.04
N ARG A 152 1.30 22.66 -16.62
CA ARG A 152 2.06 23.92 -16.58
C ARG A 152 2.16 24.49 -15.16
N GLU A 153 1.03 24.53 -14.44
CA GLU A 153 0.98 25.01 -13.06
C GLU A 153 1.82 24.13 -12.12
N ARG A 154 1.87 22.81 -12.36
CA ARG A 154 2.77 21.92 -11.60
C ARG A 154 4.24 22.26 -11.80
N MET A 155 4.65 22.58 -13.03
CA MET A 155 6.02 22.99 -13.31
C MET A 155 6.34 24.34 -12.65
N GLU A 156 5.41 25.29 -12.70
CA GLU A 156 5.56 26.59 -12.04
C GLU A 156 5.61 26.45 -10.52
N LEU A 157 4.74 25.63 -9.93
CA LEU A 157 4.74 25.34 -8.50
C LEU A 157 6.03 24.65 -8.07
N ALA A 158 6.52 23.68 -8.84
CA ALA A 158 7.80 23.03 -8.57
C ALA A 158 8.97 24.03 -8.62
N ARG A 159 8.94 24.97 -9.56
CA ARG A 159 9.93 26.05 -9.64
C ARG A 159 9.86 26.97 -8.44
N LEU A 160 8.65 27.41 -8.05
CA LEU A 160 8.46 28.27 -6.88
C LEU A 160 8.86 27.56 -5.59
N GLN A 161 8.64 26.24 -5.48
CA GLN A 161 9.11 25.45 -4.35
C GLN A 161 10.63 25.37 -4.30
N ALA A 162 11.31 25.25 -5.44
CA ALA A 162 12.76 25.29 -5.50
C ALA A 162 13.30 26.69 -5.12
N GLU A 163 12.70 27.76 -5.65
CA GLU A 163 13.09 29.14 -5.31
C GLU A 163 12.80 29.46 -3.82
N ALA A 164 11.74 28.93 -3.24
CA ALA A 164 11.40 29.12 -1.83
C ALA A 164 12.27 28.27 -0.86
N ALA A 165 12.94 27.24 -1.36
CA ALA A 165 13.90 26.47 -0.57
C ALA A 165 15.18 27.29 -0.30
N ASP A 166 15.52 28.21 -1.19
CA ASP A 166 16.61 29.15 -1.03
C ASP A 166 16.15 30.29 -0.11
N LEU A 167 16.56 30.25 1.15
CA LEU A 167 16.22 31.28 2.11
C LEU A 167 17.10 32.53 1.89
N PRO A 168 16.55 33.74 1.96
CA PRO A 168 17.37 34.95 1.92
C PRO A 168 18.27 35.00 3.17
N PRO A 169 19.50 35.54 3.04
CA PRO A 169 20.50 35.50 4.11
C PRO A 169 20.05 36.26 5.37
N GLU A 170 19.17 37.25 5.22
CA GLU A 170 18.54 37.96 6.34
C GLU A 170 17.67 37.04 7.20
N VAL A 171 16.92 36.12 6.58
CA VAL A 171 16.07 35.16 7.28
C VAL A 171 16.92 34.02 7.85
N GLU A 172 17.92 33.55 7.11
CA GLU A 172 18.87 32.55 7.63
C GLU A 172 19.56 33.04 8.90
N ALA A 173 20.05 34.28 8.93
CA ALA A 173 20.68 34.87 10.12
C ALA A 173 19.74 34.96 11.32
N THR A 174 18.41 35.05 11.13
CA THR A 174 17.46 34.98 12.25
C THR A 174 17.23 33.57 12.77
N LEU A 175 17.34 32.55 11.90
CA LEU A 175 17.15 31.14 12.23
C LEU A 175 18.40 30.51 12.88
N THR A 176 19.57 30.75 12.31
CA THR A 176 20.85 30.19 12.78
C THR A 176 21.51 31.06 13.86
N GLY A 177 21.07 32.32 13.98
CA GLY A 177 21.79 33.35 14.70
C GLY A 177 22.77 34.07 13.77
N ARG A 178 23.06 35.33 14.10
CA ARG A 178 24.03 36.14 13.36
C ARG A 178 25.44 35.59 13.59
N ASP A 179 26.22 35.45 12.52
CA ASP A 179 27.63 35.10 12.63
C ASP A 179 28.34 36.07 13.55
N VAL A 180 29.04 35.52 14.53
CA VAL A 180 29.88 36.28 15.45
C VAL A 180 31.27 36.34 14.84
N GLU A 181 31.72 37.56 14.53
CA GLU A 181 33.09 37.78 14.06
C GLU A 181 34.09 37.18 15.06
N PRO A 182 35.12 36.47 14.58
CA PRO A 182 36.12 35.90 15.46
C PRO A 182 36.84 37.03 16.22
N THR A 183 37.02 36.86 17.52
CA THR A 183 37.78 37.80 18.34
C THR A 183 39.26 37.75 17.93
N LEU A 184 39.70 38.70 17.11
CA LEU A 184 41.07 38.74 16.57
C LEU A 184 42.10 39.20 17.60
N GLU A 185 41.67 40.00 18.59
CA GLU A 185 42.57 40.66 19.53
C GLU A 185 42.27 40.26 20.97
N THR A 186 43.33 40.09 21.76
CA THR A 186 43.17 40.02 23.21
C THR A 186 42.70 41.37 23.75
N THR A 187 41.99 41.37 24.88
CA THR A 187 41.54 42.59 25.55
C THR A 187 42.69 43.58 25.81
N TYR A 188 43.90 43.07 25.98
CA TYR A 188 45.11 43.87 26.13
C TYR A 188 45.47 44.63 24.84
N GLN A 189 45.50 43.94 23.70
CA GLN A 189 45.86 44.58 22.43
C GLN A 189 44.80 45.60 21.98
N ALA A 190 43.51 45.30 22.21
CA ALA A 190 42.43 46.25 21.93
C ALA A 190 42.50 47.51 22.82
N GLY A 191 42.97 47.37 24.07
CA GLY A 191 43.06 48.47 25.03
C GLY A 191 44.34 49.32 24.92
N PHE A 192 45.44 48.74 24.42
CA PHE A 192 46.74 49.41 24.32
C PHE A 192 47.13 49.62 22.86
N GLN A 193 46.63 50.72 22.29
CA GLN A 193 47.00 51.15 20.94
C GLN A 193 47.99 52.31 21.02
N ALA A 194 48.93 52.34 20.07
CA ALA A 194 49.84 53.47 19.95
C ALA A 194 49.03 54.72 19.57
N HIS A 195 48.92 55.66 20.49
CA HIS A 195 48.29 56.94 20.22
C HIS A 195 49.26 57.85 19.49
N ASP A 196 48.71 58.64 18.57
CA ASP A 196 49.47 59.72 17.96
C ASP A 196 49.87 60.74 19.04
N LEU A 197 51.16 61.08 19.09
CA LEU A 197 51.73 62.00 20.06
C LEU A 197 51.72 63.46 19.55
N THR A 198 51.13 63.72 18.38
CA THR A 198 51.01 65.08 17.84
C THR A 198 50.15 65.96 18.77
N GLY A 199 50.63 67.19 19.03
CA GLY A 199 49.95 68.14 19.92
C GLY A 199 50.08 67.85 21.42
N LEU A 200 50.71 66.74 21.82
CA LEU A 200 50.91 66.40 23.22
C LEU A 200 52.12 67.15 23.78
N THR A 201 51.87 68.06 24.72
CA THR A 201 52.92 68.84 25.36
C THR A 201 53.59 68.02 26.46
N LEU A 202 54.84 67.61 26.24
CA LEU A 202 55.64 66.94 27.27
C LEU A 202 56.03 67.94 28.36
N GLY A 203 55.74 67.60 29.61
CA GLY A 203 56.13 68.42 30.76
C GLY A 203 57.66 68.41 30.97
N ALA A 204 58.23 69.58 31.24
CA ALA A 204 59.64 69.69 31.60
C ALA A 204 59.82 69.54 33.12
N LYS A 205 60.95 68.97 33.59
CA LYS A 205 61.25 68.75 35.03
C LYS A 205 61.01 69.97 35.96
N VAL A 206 61.32 71.16 35.46
CA VAL A 206 61.01 72.48 36.02
C VAL A 206 60.42 73.29 34.87
N MET A 207 59.14 73.63 34.95
CA MET A 207 58.43 74.39 33.90
C MET A 207 58.31 75.88 34.23
N LYS A 208 58.06 76.20 35.50
CA LYS A 208 57.82 77.56 35.96
C LYS A 208 58.52 77.81 37.28
N ASP A 209 58.93 79.06 37.48
CA ASP A 209 59.43 79.55 38.77
C ASP A 209 58.26 79.85 39.71
N ARG A 210 58.56 80.15 40.98
CA ARG A 210 57.56 80.52 42.00
C ARG A 210 56.64 81.67 41.56
N ASP A 211 57.17 82.57 40.72
CA ASP A 211 56.44 83.73 40.18
C ASP A 211 55.65 83.40 38.89
N GLY A 212 55.65 82.14 38.44
CA GLY A 212 54.89 81.67 37.27
C GLY A 212 55.54 81.94 35.91
N ARG A 213 56.76 82.49 35.89
CA ARG A 213 57.57 82.73 34.67
C ARG A 213 58.13 81.41 34.13
N PRO A 214 58.34 81.26 32.80
CA PRO A 214 58.94 80.05 32.23
C PRO A 214 60.41 79.93 32.68
N ALA A 215 60.79 78.75 33.16
CA ALA A 215 62.15 78.49 33.60
C ALA A 215 63.08 78.29 32.39
N VAL A 216 64.14 79.08 32.29
CA VAL A 216 65.23 78.91 31.31
C VAL A 216 66.33 78.09 31.97
N ARG A 217 66.78 76.99 31.32
CA ARG A 217 67.85 76.13 31.86
C ARG A 217 69.19 76.47 31.24
N ASP A 218 70.23 76.46 32.06
CA ASP A 218 71.61 76.57 31.63
C ASP A 218 72.23 75.17 31.44
N PRO A 219 72.46 74.72 30.19
CA PRO A 219 73.04 73.40 29.93
C PRO A 219 74.49 73.29 30.41
N THR A 220 75.23 74.40 30.47
CA THR A 220 76.63 74.45 30.92
C THR A 220 76.71 74.17 32.41
N PHE A 221 75.86 74.85 33.19
CA PHE A 221 75.76 74.64 34.63
C PHE A 221 75.38 73.19 34.98
N LEU A 222 74.44 72.59 34.24
CA LEU A 222 74.02 71.20 34.45
C LEU A 222 75.15 70.19 34.19
N ALA A 223 76.01 70.46 33.21
CA ALA A 223 77.15 69.63 32.87
C ALA A 223 78.31 69.77 33.88
N GLU A 224 78.62 71.00 34.32
CA GLU A 224 79.70 71.28 35.28
C GLU A 224 79.42 70.75 36.68
N THR A 225 78.16 70.83 37.11
CA THR A 225 77.71 70.31 38.41
C THR A 225 77.46 68.81 38.43
N GLN A 226 77.69 68.12 37.30
CA GLN A 226 77.45 66.68 37.13
C GLN A 226 76.00 66.24 37.39
N LEU A 227 75.05 67.18 37.34
CA LEU A 227 73.62 66.88 37.47
C LEU A 227 73.08 66.15 36.24
N VAL A 228 73.66 66.44 35.06
CA VAL A 228 73.39 65.72 33.81
C VAL A 228 74.72 65.49 33.08
N PRO A 229 74.97 64.29 32.52
CA PRO A 229 76.15 64.06 31.69
C PRO A 229 76.18 65.03 30.51
N LYS A 230 77.34 65.63 30.24
CA LYS A 230 77.51 66.66 29.20
C LYS A 230 76.89 66.25 27.84
N HIS A 231 77.16 65.04 27.38
CA HIS A 231 76.63 64.52 26.11
C HIS A 231 75.09 64.40 26.06
N LEU A 232 74.42 64.22 27.22
CA LEU A 232 72.96 64.22 27.29
C LEU A 232 72.40 65.64 27.41
N ALA A 233 73.11 66.54 28.10
CA ALA A 233 72.72 67.94 28.19
C ALA A 233 72.74 68.61 26.81
N ASP A 234 73.81 68.38 26.04
CA ASP A 234 73.97 68.92 24.68
C ASP A 234 72.91 68.35 23.72
N ARG A 235 72.47 67.10 23.88
CA ARG A 235 71.46 66.47 23.00
C ARG A 235 70.02 66.90 23.31
N VAL A 236 69.72 67.19 24.57
CA VAL A 236 68.35 67.47 25.03
C VAL A 236 68.06 68.97 25.10
N PHE A 237 69.08 69.80 25.36
CA PHE A 237 68.94 71.24 25.57
C PHE A 237 69.80 72.10 24.63
N GLY A 238 70.69 71.51 23.83
CA GLY A 238 71.47 72.21 22.79
C GLY A 238 70.75 72.24 21.45
#